data_AF-A0A132NXW7-F1
#
_entry.id   AF-A0A132NXW7-F1
#
_cell.length_a   1.000
_cell.length_b   1.000
_cell.length_c   1.000
_cell.angle_alpha   90.00
_cell.angle_beta   90.00
_cell.angle_gamma   90.00
#
_symmetry.space_group_name_H-M   'P 1'
#
loop_
_entity.id
_entity.type
_entity.pdbx_description
1 polymer ?
#
loop_
_entity_poly.entity_id
_entity_poly.type
_entity_poly.pdbx_seq_one_letter_code
_entity_poly.pdbx_strand_id
1 'polypeptide(L)'
;MKADKTCVDAAGCPSGTYADPANGQCKACSGITDCATCAYNATIEKPQCTSCTGKMVKTAVDGTTTCVDKAGCTTGQTHFVEGSTTKACIPCSDNTKGGILGCKTCTAKGQCSACLEGYFGSNVCAPCGANCATCTQAGDDKCDTCKPGYFKQGDSPGTCTPCDDTASGIPGCAECTFSGSLACISCKPNYKQSGLDPVTCTRTCEDDSACEAH
;
A
#
# COMPACT_ATOMS: atom_id res chain seq x y z
N MET A 1 17.26 -40.26 -13.98
CA MET A 1 17.04 -39.24 -12.93
C MET A 1 18.37 -38.52 -12.71
N LYS A 2 18.45 -37.21 -12.96
CA LYS A 2 19.62 -36.35 -12.67
C LYS A 2 19.10 -35.25 -11.74
N ALA A 3 19.41 -35.37 -10.45
CA ALA A 3 20.48 -34.66 -9.74
C ALA A 3 20.05 -33.23 -9.36
N ASP A 4 19.66 -33.11 -8.08
CA ASP A 4 19.86 -31.95 -7.20
C ASP A 4 19.24 -30.60 -7.61
N LYS A 5 17.95 -30.42 -7.30
CA LYS A 5 17.33 -29.09 -7.18
C LYS A 5 17.82 -28.37 -5.91
N THR A 6 19.11 -28.06 -5.85
CA THR A 6 19.61 -27.08 -4.89
C THR A 6 19.12 -25.71 -5.34
N CYS A 7 18.24 -25.08 -4.56
CA CYS A 7 17.79 -23.71 -4.84
C CYS A 7 19.02 -22.81 -4.85
N VAL A 8 19.23 -22.03 -5.93
CA VAL A 8 20.31 -21.04 -5.93
C VAL A 8 19.96 -19.99 -4.89
N ASP A 9 20.81 -19.84 -3.88
CA ASP A 9 20.70 -18.72 -2.96
C ASP A 9 21.04 -17.40 -3.69
N ALA A 10 20.65 -16.27 -3.09
CA ALA A 10 20.90 -14.96 -3.70
C ALA A 10 22.40 -14.67 -3.93
N ALA A 11 23.31 -15.31 -3.16
CA ALA A 11 24.75 -15.15 -3.27
C ALA A 11 25.37 -16.01 -4.39
N GLY A 12 24.68 -17.08 -4.81
CA GLY A 12 25.09 -17.99 -5.88
C GLY A 12 24.78 -17.48 -7.29
N CYS A 13 24.02 -16.38 -7.40
CA CYS A 13 23.70 -15.79 -8.70
C CYS A 13 24.78 -14.78 -9.15
N PRO A 14 25.21 -14.84 -10.43
CA PRO A 14 26.19 -13.89 -10.95
C PRO A 14 25.65 -12.46 -10.99
N SER A 15 26.56 -11.48 -11.03
CA SER A 15 26.20 -10.06 -11.17
C SER A 15 25.29 -9.83 -12.38
N GLY A 16 24.31 -8.94 -12.24
CA GLY A 16 23.29 -8.68 -13.25
C GLY A 16 22.20 -9.76 -13.33
N THR A 17 22.13 -10.66 -12.35
CA THR A 17 21.04 -11.64 -12.19
C THR A 17 20.53 -11.66 -10.75
N TYR A 18 19.36 -12.26 -10.52
CA TYR A 18 18.76 -12.48 -9.21
C TYR A 18 18.22 -13.91 -9.08
N ALA A 19 18.19 -14.47 -7.88
CA ALA A 19 17.58 -15.77 -7.61
C ALA A 19 16.05 -15.65 -7.63
N ASP A 20 15.37 -16.35 -8.54
CA ASP A 20 13.91 -16.42 -8.60
C ASP A 20 13.38 -17.58 -7.73
N PRO A 21 12.60 -17.29 -6.66
CA PRO A 21 12.05 -18.33 -5.80
C PRO A 21 11.06 -19.27 -6.50
N ALA A 22 10.42 -18.85 -7.60
CA ALA A 22 9.40 -19.65 -8.27
C ALA A 22 9.97 -20.91 -8.94
N ASN A 23 11.21 -20.83 -9.44
CA ASN A 23 11.86 -21.94 -10.15
C ASN A 23 13.26 -22.26 -9.63
N GLY A 24 13.76 -21.50 -8.65
CA GLY A 24 15.08 -21.68 -8.06
C GLY A 24 16.20 -21.46 -9.08
N GLN A 25 16.04 -20.51 -10.01
CA GLN A 25 17.03 -20.20 -11.05
C GLN A 25 17.47 -18.73 -10.98
N CYS A 26 18.69 -18.45 -11.44
CA CYS A 26 19.14 -17.07 -11.63
C CYS A 26 18.51 -16.48 -12.90
N LYS A 27 17.75 -15.40 -12.75
CA LYS A 27 17.14 -14.65 -13.85
C LYS A 27 17.85 -13.32 -14.07
N ALA A 28 17.97 -12.92 -15.34
CA ALA A 28 18.67 -11.69 -15.71
C ALA A 28 17.90 -10.43 -15.29
N CYS A 29 18.62 -9.43 -14.79
CA CYS A 29 18.09 -8.11 -14.48
C CYS A 29 17.65 -7.33 -15.71
N SER A 30 18.15 -7.70 -16.89
CA SER A 30 17.78 -7.10 -18.19
C SER A 30 16.30 -7.26 -18.54
N GLY A 31 15.53 -8.09 -17.81
CA GLY A 31 14.07 -8.09 -17.88
C GLY A 31 13.44 -6.77 -17.41
N ILE A 32 14.18 -5.95 -16.65
CA ILE A 32 13.87 -4.56 -16.35
C ILE A 32 14.73 -3.69 -17.26
N THR A 33 14.12 -2.91 -18.14
CA THR A 33 14.83 -2.07 -19.12
C THR A 33 15.84 -1.16 -18.43
N ASP A 34 17.07 -1.14 -18.96
CA ASP A 34 18.22 -0.37 -18.47
C ASP A 34 18.70 -0.68 -17.04
N CYS A 35 18.23 -1.79 -16.45
CA CYS A 35 18.65 -2.22 -15.12
C CYS A 35 20.01 -2.93 -15.17
N ALA A 36 20.95 -2.47 -14.35
CA ALA A 36 22.30 -3.04 -14.24
C ALA A 36 22.35 -4.15 -13.16
N THR A 37 21.77 -3.88 -11.99
CA THR A 37 21.68 -4.84 -10.89
C THR A 37 20.28 -4.84 -10.32
N CYS A 38 19.82 -6.00 -9.84
CA CYS A 38 18.49 -6.18 -9.31
C CYS A 38 18.49 -7.26 -8.23
N ALA A 39 17.43 -7.28 -7.42
CA ALA A 39 17.18 -8.27 -6.40
C ALA A 39 15.71 -8.69 -6.42
N TYR A 40 15.41 -9.91 -6.02
CA TYR A 40 14.02 -10.31 -5.81
C TYR A 40 13.47 -9.64 -4.54
N ASN A 41 12.27 -9.06 -4.64
CA ASN A 41 11.55 -8.55 -3.49
C ASN A 41 10.35 -9.44 -3.21
N ALA A 42 10.41 -10.14 -2.07
CA ALA A 42 9.36 -11.06 -1.64
C ALA A 42 8.07 -10.35 -1.21
N THR A 43 8.13 -9.08 -0.81
CA THR A 43 6.95 -8.29 -0.45
C THR A 43 6.06 -8.01 -1.65
N ILE A 44 6.65 -7.81 -2.84
CA ILE A 44 5.91 -7.55 -4.09
C ILE A 44 5.94 -8.73 -5.08
N GLU A 45 6.56 -9.83 -4.66
CA GLU A 45 6.78 -11.07 -5.42
C GLU A 45 7.41 -10.85 -6.81
N LYS A 46 8.22 -9.80 -6.98
CA LYS A 46 8.79 -9.36 -8.27
C LYS A 46 10.24 -8.90 -8.11
N PRO A 47 11.06 -8.92 -9.18
CA PRO A 47 12.38 -8.31 -9.15
C PRO A 47 12.29 -6.78 -9.05
N GLN A 48 13.20 -6.21 -8.27
CA GLN A 48 13.44 -4.78 -8.14
C GLN A 48 14.84 -4.45 -8.64
N CYS A 49 14.93 -3.44 -9.47
CA CYS A 49 16.17 -2.85 -9.90
C CYS A 49 16.83 -2.05 -8.76
N THR A 50 18.08 -2.34 -8.47
CA THR A 50 18.88 -1.67 -7.42
C THR A 50 19.87 -0.66 -7.99
N SER A 51 20.24 -0.80 -9.26
CA SER A 51 21.02 0.20 -9.99
C SER A 51 20.73 0.15 -11.50
N CYS A 52 20.87 1.28 -12.18
CA CYS A 52 20.63 1.41 -13.61
C CYS A 52 21.90 1.77 -14.37
N THR A 53 21.97 1.40 -15.64
CA THR A 53 23.06 1.80 -16.54
C THR A 53 22.83 3.22 -17.03
N GLY A 54 23.53 4.21 -16.46
CA GLY A 54 23.47 5.61 -16.90
C GLY A 54 22.15 6.34 -16.59
N LYS A 55 21.26 5.70 -15.83
CA LYS A 55 19.94 6.22 -15.41
C LYS A 55 19.78 6.14 -13.88
N MET A 56 18.66 6.62 -13.37
CA MET A 56 18.30 6.54 -11.95
C MET A 56 17.21 5.50 -11.73
N VAL A 57 17.26 4.81 -10.60
CA VAL A 57 16.15 3.95 -10.14
C VAL A 57 15.03 4.85 -9.64
N LYS A 58 13.83 4.70 -10.20
CA LYS A 58 12.57 5.28 -9.71
C LYS A 58 11.71 4.16 -9.14
N THR A 59 11.30 4.30 -7.89
CA THR A 59 10.51 3.29 -7.18
C THR A 59 9.09 3.81 -6.98
N ALA A 60 8.11 3.15 -7.57
CA ALA A 60 6.71 3.49 -7.36
C ALA A 60 6.25 3.11 -5.94
N VAL A 61 5.10 3.63 -5.55
CA VAL A 61 4.51 3.38 -4.21
C VAL A 61 4.20 1.91 -3.95
N ASP A 62 3.97 1.12 -5.00
CA ASP A 62 3.75 -0.32 -4.95
C ASP A 62 5.07 -1.12 -4.87
N GLY A 63 6.21 -0.44 -4.74
CA GLY A 63 7.54 -1.05 -4.72
C GLY A 63 8.10 -1.41 -6.10
N THR A 64 7.36 -1.25 -7.20
CA THR A 64 7.93 -1.53 -8.53
C THR A 64 9.00 -0.50 -8.91
N THR A 65 10.04 -0.94 -9.61
CA THR A 65 11.19 -0.09 -9.97
C THR A 65 11.32 0.06 -11.48
N THR A 66 11.69 1.25 -11.93
CA THR A 66 12.02 1.55 -13.32
C THR A 66 13.31 2.36 -13.40
N CYS A 67 14.00 2.29 -14.54
CA CYS A 67 15.19 3.10 -14.81
C CYS A 67 14.82 4.31 -15.67
N VAL A 68 14.98 5.51 -15.11
CA VAL A 68 14.54 6.77 -15.73
C VAL A 68 15.65 7.81 -15.76
N ASP A 69 15.55 8.74 -16.70
CA ASP A 69 16.39 9.95 -16.73
C ASP A 69 15.82 11.05 -15.80
N LYS A 70 16.40 12.25 -15.90
CA LYS A 70 15.95 13.42 -15.11
C LYS A 70 14.48 13.75 -15.34
N ALA A 71 14.04 13.74 -16.60
CA ALA A 71 12.67 14.11 -16.95
C ALA A 71 11.69 13.05 -16.44
N GLY A 72 11.98 11.78 -16.71
CA GLY A 72 11.17 10.64 -16.27
C GLY A 72 11.08 10.52 -14.74
N CYS A 73 12.12 10.90 -14.01
CA CYS A 73 12.06 10.99 -12.56
C CYS A 73 10.94 11.95 -12.11
N THR A 74 10.97 13.18 -12.61
CA THR A 74 10.02 14.24 -12.22
C THR A 74 8.62 14.09 -12.83
N THR A 75 8.42 13.20 -13.80
CA THR A 75 7.10 12.93 -14.38
C THR A 75 6.11 12.49 -13.30
N GLY A 76 4.97 13.18 -13.24
CA GLY A 76 3.91 12.96 -12.26
C GLY A 76 4.14 13.63 -10.90
N GLN A 77 5.27 14.33 -10.71
CA GLN A 77 5.62 15.04 -9.47
C GLN A 77 5.65 14.16 -8.21
N THR A 78 5.77 12.84 -8.35
CA THR A 78 5.85 11.90 -7.22
C THR A 78 7.27 11.72 -6.71
N HIS A 79 8.26 12.23 -7.46
CA HIS A 79 9.67 12.16 -7.14
C HIS A 79 10.35 13.47 -7.53
N PHE A 80 11.47 13.75 -6.87
CA PHE A 80 12.39 14.81 -7.24
C PHE A 80 13.79 14.23 -7.49
N VAL A 81 14.60 14.97 -8.23
CA VAL A 81 15.99 14.60 -8.48
C VAL A 81 16.88 15.26 -7.44
N GLU A 82 17.68 14.48 -6.74
CA GLU A 82 18.66 14.95 -5.75
C GLU A 82 20.08 14.55 -6.18
N GLY A 83 21.07 15.38 -5.82
CA GLY A 83 22.47 15.15 -6.14
C GLY A 83 22.93 15.87 -7.42
N SER A 84 24.16 16.38 -7.39
CA SER A 84 24.75 17.16 -8.49
C SER A 84 25.56 16.30 -9.46
N THR A 85 26.43 15.44 -8.92
CA THR A 85 27.30 14.52 -9.68
C THR A 85 26.67 13.14 -9.81
N THR A 86 26.25 12.53 -8.70
CA THR A 86 25.49 11.28 -8.63
C THR A 86 24.02 11.61 -8.39
N LYS A 87 23.24 11.68 -9.47
CA LYS A 87 21.81 11.97 -9.40
C LYS A 87 21.04 10.76 -8.89
N ALA A 88 20.07 10.99 -8.02
CA ALA A 88 19.13 10.00 -7.52
C ALA A 88 17.69 10.48 -7.73
N CYS A 89 16.79 9.55 -8.01
CA CYS A 89 15.36 9.83 -8.09
C CYS A 89 14.71 9.49 -6.75
N ILE A 90 14.32 10.52 -5.99
CA ILE A 90 13.89 10.38 -4.60
C ILE A 90 12.37 10.53 -4.53
N PRO A 91 11.64 9.57 -3.93
CA PRO A 91 10.21 9.71 -3.68
C PRO A 91 9.92 10.94 -2.81
N CYS A 92 8.85 11.67 -3.12
CA CYS A 92 8.45 12.84 -2.32
C CYS A 92 8.20 12.50 -0.86
N SER A 93 7.82 11.25 -0.56
CA SER A 93 7.55 10.74 0.79
C SER A 93 8.78 10.28 1.57
N ASP A 94 9.96 10.18 0.93
CA ASP A 94 11.18 9.67 1.58
C ASP A 94 11.84 10.75 2.45
N ASN A 95 11.40 10.84 3.71
CA ASN A 95 11.91 11.79 4.69
C ASN A 95 13.39 11.58 5.05
N THR A 96 13.95 10.40 4.77
CA THR A 96 15.37 10.11 5.03
C THR A 96 16.29 10.74 3.98
N LYS A 97 15.73 11.08 2.80
CA LYS A 97 16.45 11.68 1.67
C LYS A 97 15.94 13.07 1.29
N GLY A 98 15.27 13.74 2.22
CA GLY A 98 14.81 15.13 2.07
C GLY A 98 13.43 15.29 1.41
N GLY A 99 12.70 14.20 1.22
CA GLY A 99 11.25 14.24 1.06
C GLY A 99 10.56 14.60 2.39
N ILE A 100 9.23 14.58 2.38
CA ILE A 100 8.38 14.87 3.53
C ILE A 100 7.50 13.65 3.76
N LEU A 101 7.52 13.10 4.98
CA LEU A 101 6.67 11.97 5.34
C LEU A 101 5.21 12.28 5.00
N GLY A 102 4.52 11.34 4.36
CA GLY A 102 3.13 11.54 3.95
C GLY A 102 2.95 12.41 2.70
N CYS A 103 4.01 12.87 2.04
CA CYS A 103 3.90 13.68 0.84
C CYS A 103 3.69 12.81 -0.42
N LYS A 104 2.63 13.11 -1.18
CA LYS A 104 2.27 12.43 -2.44
C LYS A 104 2.96 13.06 -3.63
N THR A 105 2.89 14.39 -3.72
CA THR A 105 3.50 15.15 -4.81
C THR A 105 4.36 16.28 -4.29
N CYS A 106 5.45 16.56 -4.98
CA CYS A 106 6.39 17.63 -4.64
C CYS A 106 7.00 18.24 -5.90
N THR A 107 7.38 19.51 -5.82
CA THR A 107 8.06 20.23 -6.92
C THR A 107 9.58 20.16 -6.79
N ALA A 108 10.06 19.97 -5.56
CA ALA A 108 11.48 19.85 -5.21
C ALA A 108 11.62 19.20 -3.83
N LYS A 109 12.88 18.96 -3.43
CA LYS A 109 13.25 18.55 -2.07
C LYS A 109 12.59 19.47 -1.03
N GLY A 110 11.90 18.88 -0.06
CA GLY A 110 11.21 19.61 1.01
C GLY A 110 10.06 20.51 0.56
N GLN A 111 9.56 20.40 -0.67
CA GLN A 111 8.46 21.23 -1.21
C GLN A 111 7.26 20.35 -1.55
N CYS A 112 6.53 19.91 -0.53
CA CYS A 112 5.30 19.15 -0.74
C CYS A 112 4.20 20.02 -1.33
N SER A 113 3.42 19.47 -2.25
CA SER A 113 2.26 20.14 -2.87
C SER A 113 0.94 19.43 -2.62
N ALA A 114 0.98 18.12 -2.32
CA ALA A 114 -0.19 17.36 -1.90
C ALA A 114 0.22 16.19 -1.00
N CYS A 115 -0.61 15.91 0.01
CA CYS A 115 -0.41 14.79 0.92
C CYS A 115 -1.01 13.48 0.37
N LEU A 116 -0.48 12.36 0.85
CA LEU A 116 -1.02 11.02 0.63
C LEU A 116 -2.36 10.87 1.35
N GLU A 117 -3.14 9.87 0.95
CA GLU A 117 -4.34 9.49 1.71
C GLU A 117 -3.95 9.11 3.15
N GLY A 118 -4.84 9.43 4.10
CA GLY A 118 -4.55 9.34 5.53
C GLY A 118 -3.63 10.45 6.05
N TYR A 119 -3.30 11.47 5.24
CA TYR A 119 -2.58 12.67 5.68
C TYR A 119 -3.30 13.94 5.21
N PHE A 120 -3.08 15.04 5.94
CA PHE A 120 -3.62 16.36 5.62
C PHE A 120 -2.55 17.45 5.72
N GLY A 121 -2.80 18.57 5.05
CA GLY A 121 -1.89 19.71 4.94
C GLY A 121 -1.49 20.02 3.49
N SER A 122 -0.52 20.93 3.32
CA SER A 122 -0.06 21.38 2.01
C SER A 122 1.46 21.29 1.86
N ASN A 123 2.22 21.97 2.73
CA ASN A 123 3.68 21.95 2.73
C ASN A 123 4.28 20.92 3.69
N VAL A 124 3.53 20.56 4.72
CA VAL A 124 3.84 19.51 5.69
C VAL A 124 2.62 18.64 5.80
N CYS A 125 2.81 17.33 5.83
CA CYS A 125 1.74 16.37 5.93
C CYS A 125 1.70 15.80 7.34
N ALA A 126 0.57 15.99 8.00
CA ALA A 126 0.28 15.38 9.29
C ALA A 126 -0.65 14.19 9.07
N PRO A 127 -0.49 13.07 9.82
CA PRO A 127 -1.39 11.94 9.71
C PRO A 127 -2.80 12.33 10.20
N CYS A 128 -3.81 11.77 9.56
CA CYS A 128 -5.17 11.77 10.08
C CYS A 128 -5.27 10.94 11.36
N GLY A 129 -6.37 11.12 12.08
CA GLY A 129 -6.70 10.28 13.22
C GLY A 129 -6.84 8.80 12.88
N ALA A 130 -6.90 7.96 13.92
CA ALA A 130 -7.10 6.54 13.79
C ALA A 130 -8.33 6.23 12.91
N ASN A 131 -8.18 5.27 12.00
CA ASN A 131 -9.23 4.78 11.10
C ASN A 131 -9.77 5.79 10.07
N CYS A 132 -9.31 7.05 10.07
CA CYS A 132 -9.64 8.00 9.02
C CYS A 132 -8.94 7.63 7.70
N ALA A 133 -9.68 7.65 6.60
CA ALA A 133 -9.09 7.61 5.25
C ALA A 133 -8.74 9.01 4.75
N THR A 134 -9.58 10.00 5.06
CA THR A 134 -9.31 11.42 4.80
C THR A 134 -9.69 12.27 6.00
N CYS A 135 -9.03 13.42 6.13
CA CYS A 135 -9.30 14.43 7.14
C CYS A 135 -8.78 15.79 6.67
N THR A 136 -9.26 16.86 7.28
CA THR A 136 -8.75 18.23 7.10
C THR A 136 -8.03 18.76 8.33
N GLN A 137 -8.08 18.02 9.43
CA GLN A 137 -7.49 18.35 10.71
C GLN A 137 -7.17 17.09 11.51
N ALA A 138 -6.27 17.20 12.49
CA ALA A 138 -5.90 16.09 13.35
C ALA A 138 -7.03 15.74 14.33
N GLY A 139 -7.07 14.46 14.72
CA GLY A 139 -8.01 13.93 15.72
C GLY A 139 -8.79 12.73 15.19
N ASP A 140 -9.05 11.76 16.08
CA ASP A 140 -9.79 10.53 15.76
C ASP A 140 -11.28 10.79 15.54
N ASP A 141 -11.78 11.93 16.00
CA ASP A 141 -13.15 12.41 15.83
C ASP A 141 -13.28 13.39 14.65
N LYS A 142 -12.23 13.53 13.82
CA LYS A 142 -12.16 14.48 12.71
C LYS A 142 -12.00 13.82 11.35
N CYS A 143 -12.49 12.60 11.19
CA CYS A 143 -12.46 11.91 9.92
C CYS A 143 -13.53 12.48 8.98
N ASP A 144 -13.13 12.87 7.78
CA ASP A 144 -14.07 13.23 6.70
C ASP A 144 -14.64 11.96 6.06
N THR A 145 -13.76 10.97 5.86
CA THR A 145 -14.08 9.61 5.41
C THR A 145 -13.32 8.56 6.22
N CYS A 146 -13.82 7.32 6.21
CA CYS A 146 -13.26 6.20 6.96
C CYS A 146 -12.54 5.21 6.06
N LYS A 147 -11.54 4.51 6.61
CA LYS A 147 -10.88 3.40 5.95
C LYS A 147 -11.89 2.26 5.68
N PRO A 148 -11.63 1.39 4.68
CA PRO A 148 -12.41 0.18 4.49
C PRO A 148 -12.55 -0.61 5.79
N GLY A 149 -13.76 -1.11 6.04
CA GLY A 149 -14.12 -1.79 7.29
C GLY A 149 -14.50 -0.87 8.45
N TYR A 150 -14.60 0.44 8.20
CA TYR A 150 -15.10 1.41 9.17
C TYR A 150 -16.18 2.30 8.54
N PHE A 151 -17.16 2.71 9.34
CA PHE A 151 -18.15 3.72 8.95
C PHE A 151 -18.03 4.96 9.83
N LYS A 152 -18.43 6.11 9.28
CA LYS A 152 -18.38 7.39 9.99
C LYS A 152 -19.62 7.58 10.86
N GLN A 153 -19.42 7.98 12.11
CA GLN A 153 -20.50 8.38 13.00
C GLN A 153 -20.79 9.88 12.85
N GLY A 154 -22.04 10.23 12.50
CA GLY A 154 -22.50 11.62 12.35
C GLY A 154 -22.21 12.26 10.99
N ASP A 155 -22.80 13.45 10.77
CA ASP A 155 -22.81 14.12 9.46
C ASP A 155 -21.60 15.06 9.23
N SER A 156 -20.88 15.42 10.29
CA SER A 156 -19.69 16.29 10.26
C SER A 156 -18.40 15.45 10.27
N PRO A 157 -17.17 16.03 10.32
CA PRO A 157 -16.01 15.24 10.68
C PRO A 157 -16.34 14.48 11.97
N GLY A 158 -16.10 13.17 11.94
CA GLY A 158 -16.61 12.27 12.97
C GLY A 158 -15.66 11.13 13.23
N THR A 159 -16.09 10.24 14.12
CA THR A 159 -15.33 9.06 14.49
C THR A 159 -15.59 7.93 13.50
N CYS A 160 -14.54 7.21 13.14
CA CYS A 160 -14.63 6.00 12.32
C CYS A 160 -14.71 4.74 13.20
N THR A 161 -15.85 4.06 13.12
CA THR A 161 -16.18 2.88 13.94
C THR A 161 -16.17 1.62 13.09
N PRO A 162 -15.66 0.48 13.59
CA PRO A 162 -15.64 -0.78 12.83
C PRO A 162 -17.03 -1.19 12.32
N CYS A 163 -17.10 -1.74 11.11
CA CYS A 163 -18.35 -2.19 10.51
C CYS A 163 -19.06 -3.30 11.31
N ASP A 164 -18.35 -4.07 12.11
CA ASP A 164 -18.90 -5.10 13.01
C ASP A 164 -18.84 -4.72 14.49
N ASP A 165 -18.76 -3.42 14.78
CA ASP A 165 -18.85 -2.91 16.14
C ASP A 165 -20.09 -3.46 16.87
N THR A 166 -19.91 -3.87 18.13
CA THR A 166 -20.96 -4.52 18.90
C THR A 166 -22.13 -3.59 19.28
N ALA A 167 -21.91 -2.28 19.32
CA ALA A 167 -22.93 -1.31 19.72
C ALA A 167 -23.66 -0.69 18.51
N SER A 168 -22.95 -0.53 17.40
CA SER A 168 -23.42 0.28 16.26
C SER A 168 -23.14 -0.31 14.88
N GLY A 169 -22.49 -1.48 14.82
CA GLY A 169 -22.16 -2.19 13.58
C GLY A 169 -23.10 -3.34 13.24
N ILE A 170 -22.74 -4.09 12.21
CA ILE A 170 -23.41 -5.30 11.71
C ILE A 170 -22.49 -6.50 12.05
N PRO A 171 -22.90 -7.42 12.94
CA PRO A 171 -22.10 -8.58 13.32
C PRO A 171 -21.58 -9.37 12.11
N GLY A 172 -20.26 -9.58 12.06
CA GLY A 172 -19.62 -10.31 10.98
C GLY A 172 -19.41 -9.53 9.68
N CYS A 173 -19.72 -8.24 9.64
CA CYS A 173 -19.47 -7.41 8.48
C CYS A 173 -17.99 -7.01 8.37
N ALA A 174 -17.37 -7.25 7.22
CA ALA A 174 -15.99 -6.89 6.94
C ALA A 174 -15.88 -5.46 6.36
N GLU A 175 -16.76 -5.13 5.42
CA GLU A 175 -16.85 -3.80 4.81
C GLU A 175 -18.29 -3.34 4.75
N CYS A 176 -18.52 -2.05 4.96
CA CYS A 176 -19.84 -1.46 5.02
C CYS A 176 -19.84 -0.07 4.36
N THR A 177 -21.02 0.36 3.96
CA THR A 177 -21.29 1.73 3.50
C THR A 177 -22.40 2.36 4.35
N PHE A 178 -22.45 3.68 4.37
CA PHE A 178 -23.49 4.43 5.04
C PHE A 178 -24.20 5.35 4.04
N SER A 179 -25.46 5.06 3.76
CA SER A 179 -26.33 5.87 2.91
C SER A 179 -27.70 5.98 3.57
N GLY A 180 -27.81 6.85 4.58
CA GLY A 180 -28.98 6.96 5.47
C GLY A 180 -29.12 5.81 6.48
N SER A 181 -28.57 4.64 6.18
CA SER A 181 -28.42 3.51 7.11
C SER A 181 -27.13 2.75 6.82
N LEU A 182 -26.64 2.00 7.81
CA LEU A 182 -25.47 1.15 7.67
C LEU A 182 -25.84 -0.10 6.86
N ALA A 183 -25.09 -0.35 5.79
CA ALA A 183 -25.28 -1.48 4.89
C ALA A 183 -23.98 -2.28 4.77
N CYS A 184 -24.05 -3.60 4.92
CA CYS A 184 -22.89 -4.47 4.76
C CYS A 184 -22.64 -4.77 3.27
N ILE A 185 -21.37 -4.74 2.86
CA ILE A 185 -20.89 -5.01 1.49
C ILE A 185 -20.26 -6.40 1.40
N SER A 186 -19.53 -6.81 2.44
CA SER A 186 -18.84 -8.10 2.48
C SER A 186 -18.75 -8.65 3.90
N CYS A 187 -18.69 -9.97 4.02
CA CYS A 187 -18.61 -10.65 5.33
C CYS A 187 -17.17 -10.99 5.72
N LYS A 188 -16.92 -11.02 7.04
CA LYS A 188 -15.66 -11.50 7.62
C LYS A 188 -15.47 -12.99 7.34
N PRO A 189 -14.22 -13.50 7.42
CA PRO A 189 -13.98 -14.93 7.45
C PRO A 189 -14.86 -15.62 8.51
N ASN A 190 -15.35 -16.83 8.20
CA ASN A 190 -16.29 -17.62 9.04
C ASN A 190 -17.71 -17.04 9.13
N TYR A 191 -18.11 -16.22 8.16
CA TYR A 191 -19.50 -15.82 7.95
C TYR A 191 -19.96 -16.20 6.55
N LYS A 192 -21.15 -16.78 6.46
CA LYS A 192 -21.84 -17.07 5.20
C LYS A 192 -22.54 -15.81 4.73
N GLN A 193 -22.20 -15.39 3.53
CA GLN A 193 -22.85 -14.27 2.86
C GLN A 193 -24.16 -14.71 2.19
N SER A 194 -25.20 -13.91 2.34
CA SER A 194 -26.47 -14.02 1.60
C SER A 194 -26.92 -12.63 1.13
N GLY A 195 -27.64 -12.56 0.00
CA GLY A 195 -28.02 -11.31 -0.63
C GLY A 195 -26.88 -10.66 -1.41
N LEU A 196 -27.18 -9.54 -2.08
CA LEU A 196 -26.26 -8.82 -2.96
C LEU A 196 -26.09 -7.34 -2.57
N ASP A 197 -27.14 -6.70 -2.05
CA ASP A 197 -27.09 -5.30 -1.59
C ASP A 197 -28.32 -4.96 -0.71
N PRO A 198 -28.18 -4.81 0.63
CA PRO A 198 -27.00 -5.14 1.42
C PRO A 198 -26.80 -6.66 1.56
N VAL A 199 -25.57 -7.09 1.86
CA VAL A 199 -25.30 -8.48 2.22
C VAL A 199 -25.68 -8.75 3.67
N THR A 200 -26.12 -9.96 3.95
CA THR A 200 -26.36 -10.48 5.30
C THR A 200 -25.27 -11.49 5.64
N CYS A 201 -24.67 -11.35 6.82
CA CYS A 201 -23.61 -12.21 7.32
C CYS A 201 -24.13 -13.09 8.45
N THR A 202 -24.19 -14.40 8.22
CA THR A 202 -24.55 -15.38 9.26
C THR A 202 -23.31 -16.15 9.66
N ARG A 203 -23.02 -16.25 10.96
CA ARG A 203 -21.86 -16.99 11.44
C ARG A 203 -21.91 -18.43 10.94
N THR A 204 -20.85 -18.91 10.30
CA THR A 204 -20.72 -20.34 10.00
C THR A 204 -20.21 -21.03 11.24
N CYS A 205 -21.00 -21.94 11.79
CA CYS A 205 -20.50 -22.92 12.74
C CYS A 205 -20.08 -24.17 11.96
N GLU A 206 -18.95 -24.80 12.32
CA GLU A 206 -18.60 -26.14 11.82
C GLU A 206 -19.60 -27.21 12.34
N ASP A 207 -20.35 -26.88 13.39
CA ASP A 207 -21.42 -27.66 13.99
C ASP A 207 -22.61 -26.72 14.32
N ASP A 208 -23.78 -26.97 13.71
CA ASP A 208 -25.00 -26.18 13.92
C ASP A 208 -25.42 -26.12 15.41
N SER A 209 -25.00 -27.10 16.22
CA SER A 209 -25.26 -27.17 17.68
C SER A 209 -24.53 -26.08 18.48
N ALA A 210 -23.48 -25.46 17.93
CA ALA A 210 -22.69 -24.42 18.58
C ALA A 210 -23.18 -22.99 18.29
N CYS A 211 -24.18 -22.84 17.42
CA CYS A 211 -24.71 -21.53 17.01
C CYS A 211 -25.88 -21.04 17.88
N GLU A 212 -26.49 -21.88 18.73
CA GLU A 212 -27.66 -21.54 19.55
C GLU A 212 -27.35 -21.15 21.01
N ALA A 213 -26.08 -21.03 21.39
CA ALA A 213 -25.70 -20.59 22.74
C ALA A 213 -25.06 -19.20 22.69
N HIS A 214 -25.90 -18.15 22.73
CA HIS A 214 -25.74 -16.93 23.54
C HIS A 214 -26.77 -15.86 23.18
#